data_AF-A0A9X5QGU5-F1
#
_entry.id   AF-A0A9X5QGU5-F1
#
_cell.length_a   1.000
_cell.length_b   1.000
_cell.length_c   1.000
_cell.angle_alpha   90.00
_cell.angle_beta   90.00
_cell.angle_gamma   90.00
#
_symmetry.space_group_name_H-M   'P 1'
#
loop_
_entity.id
_entity.type
_entity.pdbx_description
1 polymer ?
#
loop_
_entity_poly.entity_id
_entity_poly.type
_entity_poly.pdbx_seq_one_letter_code
_entity_poly.pdbx_strand_id
1 'polypeptide(L)'
;MINGYLSDFYMRPKGGSSVHDGRGAKSCEPSAEVQKKQVFNEGPVALKRPDTRTIVQESDAPISLESLYSSLYALMPSLKRLLQKEEQNSEQTSAKKMPDNKVAVSDGKQSVPQEVDSRQSPGLSKKKQGERPTNVWTGVMFSGKKNEPALSAIKAAMMRFGQSPLSVYSSVVRTESGYNVVMKDGFELSLTLKEIARAKVYAGFQHGRTAEDGGMFKDVIFMYAASAKRVQLESAGGAPKSFIDGLNMLCSYQDPATSLKQLGLEGVMRRTTWSALHHSGGIGIINTGGNTNFAFEGVLDGCVMKKTLPVGHPGVTYELI
;
A
#
# COMPACT_ATOMS: atom_id res chain seq x y z
N MET A 1 39.44 57.15 13.53
CA MET A 1 38.58 56.56 14.58
C MET A 1 38.54 55.06 14.29
N ILE A 2 39.51 54.26 14.79
CA ILE A 2 39.48 53.46 16.04
C ILE A 2 38.20 52.57 16.05
N ASN A 3 38.15 51.23 16.07
CA ASN A 3 38.99 50.06 16.45
C ASN A 3 38.44 48.86 15.63
N GLY A 4 39.12 47.77 15.22
CA GLY A 4 40.26 47.05 15.79
C GLY A 4 39.79 46.02 16.82
N TYR A 5 39.75 44.71 16.49
CA TYR A 5 40.25 43.62 17.34
C TYR A 5 40.22 42.27 16.59
N LEU A 6 41.39 41.63 16.59
CA LEU A 6 41.79 40.36 15.99
C LEU A 6 41.94 39.29 17.08
N SER A 7 41.93 38.01 16.67
CA SER A 7 42.74 36.88 17.20
C SER A 7 42.37 36.32 18.60
N ASP A 8 42.53 35.05 18.98
CA ASP A 8 43.01 33.81 18.33
C ASP A 8 42.92 32.65 19.37
N PHE A 9 42.95 31.40 18.90
CA PHE A 9 43.46 30.16 19.54
C PHE A 9 43.03 29.71 20.98
N TYR A 10 42.62 28.42 21.12
CA TYR A 10 43.42 27.34 21.75
C TYR A 10 42.70 25.98 21.84
N MET A 11 43.39 24.93 21.33
CA MET A 11 43.58 23.54 21.83
C MET A 11 42.44 22.52 22.10
N ARG A 12 42.69 21.31 21.55
CA ARG A 12 42.26 19.96 21.99
C ARG A 12 43.08 19.48 23.19
N PRO A 13 42.60 18.46 23.95
CA PRO A 13 43.28 17.15 23.90
C PRO A 13 42.36 15.90 23.98
N LYS A 14 43.00 14.72 23.93
CA LYS A 14 42.52 13.34 23.64
C LYS A 14 42.08 12.51 24.88
N GLY A 15 41.40 11.39 24.61
CA GLY A 15 41.33 10.13 25.40
C GLY A 15 39.88 9.66 25.65
N GLY A 16 39.44 8.40 25.58
CA GLY A 16 40.01 7.07 25.32
C GLY A 16 38.95 6.00 25.69
N SER A 17 38.89 4.90 24.93
CA SER A 17 38.39 3.53 25.22
C SER A 17 37.13 3.27 26.09
N SER A 18 36.12 2.58 25.56
CA SER A 18 35.93 1.11 25.72
C SER A 18 34.47 0.67 25.52
N VAL A 19 34.33 -0.63 25.27
CA VAL A 19 33.19 -1.42 24.79
C VAL A 19 32.22 -1.78 25.93
N HIS A 20 30.90 -1.75 25.70
CA HIS A 20 30.01 -2.90 25.95
C HIS A 20 28.55 -2.71 25.49
N ASP A 21 28.02 -3.85 25.09
CA ASP A 21 26.72 -4.30 24.62
C ASP A 21 25.50 -3.88 25.48
N GLY A 22 24.29 -3.83 24.88
CA GLY A 22 23.06 -3.65 25.66
C GLY A 22 21.81 -3.19 24.90
N ARG A 23 20.97 -4.17 24.55
CA ARG A 23 19.55 -4.07 24.15
C ARG A 23 18.74 -3.01 24.92
N GLY A 24 17.77 -2.39 24.24
CA GLY A 24 16.64 -1.74 24.91
C GLY A 24 15.84 -0.79 24.03
N ALA A 25 14.92 -1.34 23.23
CA ALA A 25 13.81 -0.55 22.69
C ALA A 25 12.98 -0.02 23.87
N LYS A 26 12.98 1.29 24.09
CA LYS A 26 12.13 1.93 25.09
C LYS A 26 10.85 2.45 24.43
N SER A 27 9.74 1.88 24.88
CA SER A 27 8.40 2.40 24.71
C SER A 27 8.28 3.76 25.38
N CYS A 28 7.60 4.70 24.72
CA CYS A 28 7.14 5.93 25.36
C CYS A 28 5.84 5.65 26.12
N GLU A 29 5.90 5.64 27.46
CA GLU A 29 4.76 5.97 28.32
C GLU A 29 4.84 7.46 28.73
N PRO A 30 3.70 8.13 28.96
CA PRO A 30 3.67 9.54 29.32
C PRO A 30 3.83 9.76 30.84
N SER A 31 4.69 10.71 31.21
CA SER A 31 4.83 11.24 32.57
C SER A 31 3.57 11.96 33.05
N ALA A 32 3.18 11.66 34.29
CA ALA A 32 2.26 12.44 35.10
C ALA A 32 3.00 13.60 35.80
N GLU A 33 2.29 14.70 36.04
CA GLU A 33 2.66 15.70 37.05
C GLU A 33 1.43 16.17 37.82
N VAL A 34 1.71 16.68 39.03
CA VAL A 34 0.95 16.54 40.27
C VAL A 34 0.17 17.80 40.66
N GLN A 35 -1.02 17.55 41.22
CA GLN A 35 -1.86 18.28 42.19
C GLN A 35 -1.55 19.74 42.61
N LYS A 36 -2.64 20.51 42.77
CA LYS A 36 -2.85 21.41 43.92
C LYS A 36 -4.31 21.37 44.39
N LYS A 37 -4.51 21.15 45.70
CA LYS A 37 -5.77 21.30 46.44
C LYS A 37 -5.95 22.75 46.89
N GLN A 38 -7.19 23.23 46.93
CA GLN A 38 -7.64 24.17 47.97
C GLN A 38 -9.16 24.01 48.21
N VAL A 39 -9.53 24.15 49.48
CA VAL A 39 -10.84 23.97 50.11
C VAL A 39 -11.54 25.33 50.23
N PHE A 40 -12.87 25.42 50.11
CA PHE A 40 -13.79 26.14 51.03
C PHE A 40 -15.28 25.97 50.61
N ASN A 41 -16.18 26.46 51.45
CA ASN A 41 -17.44 25.86 51.91
C ASN A 41 -18.69 26.66 51.45
N GLU A 42 -19.88 26.05 51.61
CA GLU A 42 -21.24 26.64 51.84
C GLU A 42 -22.20 27.02 50.66
N GLY A 43 -23.42 26.46 50.72
CA GLY A 43 -24.67 27.25 50.76
C GLY A 43 -25.47 27.53 49.46
N PRO A 44 -26.80 27.24 49.39
CA PRO A 44 -27.61 27.33 48.16
C PRO A 44 -28.62 28.51 48.13
N VAL A 45 -28.92 29.12 46.97
CA VAL A 45 -30.18 29.88 46.72
C VAL A 45 -30.55 29.90 45.23
N ALA A 46 -31.86 29.73 44.95
CA ALA A 46 -32.51 29.66 43.64
C ALA A 46 -32.97 31.03 43.06
N LEU A 47 -33.16 31.13 41.73
CA LEU A 47 -34.43 31.40 41.00
C LEU A 47 -34.29 32.12 39.63
N LYS A 48 -35.18 31.69 38.71
CA LYS A 48 -35.75 32.33 37.48
C LYS A 48 -35.13 32.08 36.08
N ARG A 49 -35.96 31.44 35.23
CA ARG A 49 -36.00 31.42 33.74
C ARG A 49 -36.68 32.72 33.21
N PRO A 50 -36.86 32.99 31.88
CA PRO A 50 -36.56 32.26 30.62
C PRO A 50 -35.67 33.10 29.65
N ASP A 51 -35.19 32.71 28.45
CA ASP A 51 -35.93 32.28 27.26
C ASP A 51 -34.99 31.90 26.08
N THR A 52 -35.48 31.02 25.20
CA THR A 52 -35.17 30.83 23.76
C THR A 52 -33.76 30.44 23.23
N ARG A 53 -33.61 29.20 22.74
CA ARG A 53 -33.33 28.84 21.32
C ARG A 53 -33.12 27.33 21.14
N THR A 54 -33.92 26.74 20.25
CA THR A 54 -33.80 25.36 19.77
C THR A 54 -32.49 25.19 18.98
N ILE A 55 -31.59 24.36 19.48
CA ILE A 55 -30.46 23.80 18.72
C ILE A 55 -30.75 22.30 18.56
N VAL A 56 -30.73 21.84 17.31
CA VAL A 56 -30.72 20.41 16.94
C VAL A 56 -29.47 19.79 17.57
N GLN A 57 -29.65 18.89 18.53
CA GLN A 57 -28.58 18.08 19.09
C GLN A 57 -28.17 17.01 18.08
N GLU A 58 -26.97 17.14 17.55
CA GLU A 58 -26.20 16.06 16.95
C GLU A 58 -25.76 15.15 18.11
N SER A 59 -26.33 13.94 18.20
CA SER A 59 -26.07 13.03 19.31
C SER A 59 -24.79 12.23 19.07
N ASP A 60 -23.71 12.61 19.74
CA ASP A 60 -22.53 11.76 19.97
C ASP A 60 -22.86 10.68 21.03
N ALA A 61 -23.67 9.70 20.66
CA ALA A 61 -23.87 8.49 21.46
C ALA A 61 -22.87 7.41 21.01
N PRO A 62 -22.07 6.81 21.91
CA PRO A 62 -21.23 5.67 21.55
C PRO A 62 -22.14 4.52 21.11
N ILE A 63 -21.89 3.98 19.90
CA ILE A 63 -22.63 2.82 19.38
C ILE A 63 -22.49 1.69 20.40
N SER A 64 -23.60 1.31 21.03
CA SER A 64 -23.60 0.24 22.02
C SER A 64 -23.28 -1.10 21.35
N LEU A 65 -22.57 -1.97 22.07
CA LEU A 65 -22.21 -3.30 21.59
C LEU A 65 -23.45 -4.12 21.20
N GLU A 66 -24.58 -3.89 21.86
CA GLU A 66 -25.89 -4.48 21.55
C GLU A 66 -26.46 -4.03 20.19
N SER A 67 -26.22 -2.77 19.79
CA SER A 67 -26.62 -2.26 18.48
C SER A 67 -25.78 -2.88 17.36
N LEU A 68 -24.49 -3.13 17.61
CA LEU A 68 -23.63 -3.85 16.68
C LEU A 68 -24.04 -5.32 16.58
N TYR A 69 -24.38 -5.95 17.71
CA TYR A 69 -24.84 -7.34 17.74
C TYR A 69 -26.16 -7.51 16.99
N SER A 70 -27.10 -6.58 17.17
CA SER A 70 -28.40 -6.60 16.49
C SER A 70 -28.27 -6.38 14.98
N SER A 71 -27.42 -5.43 14.55
CA SER A 71 -27.15 -5.20 13.12
C SER A 71 -26.41 -6.37 12.46
N LEU A 72 -25.50 -7.02 13.18
CA LEU A 72 -24.83 -8.23 12.72
C LEU A 72 -25.80 -9.41 12.60
N TYR A 73 -26.67 -9.65 13.59
CA TYR A 73 -27.69 -10.71 13.53
C TYR A 73 -28.70 -10.50 12.40
N ALA A 74 -29.06 -9.25 12.10
CA ALA A 74 -29.97 -8.93 11.00
C ALA A 74 -29.40 -9.32 9.62
N LEU A 75 -28.07 -9.42 9.48
CA LEU A 75 -27.38 -9.80 8.24
C LEU A 75 -27.19 -11.32 8.09
N MET A 76 -27.33 -12.11 9.17
CA MET A 76 -27.12 -13.56 9.15
C MET A 76 -28.06 -14.33 8.19
N PRO A 77 -29.35 -13.97 8.03
CA PRO A 77 -30.22 -14.65 7.07
C PRO A 77 -29.76 -14.44 5.61
N SER A 78 -29.25 -13.25 5.28
CA SER A 78 -28.72 -12.93 3.94
C SER A 78 -27.44 -13.71 3.66
N LEU A 79 -26.57 -13.85 4.66
CA LEU A 79 -25.35 -14.67 4.58
C LEU A 79 -25.70 -16.16 4.39
N LYS A 80 -26.70 -16.67 5.11
CA LYS A 80 -27.18 -18.06 4.99
C LYS A 80 -27.73 -18.35 3.58
N ARG A 81 -28.46 -17.41 2.98
CA ARG A 81 -28.94 -17.54 1.58
C ARG A 81 -27.81 -17.53 0.56
N LEU A 82 -26.75 -16.74 0.80
CA LEU A 82 -25.57 -16.72 -0.08
C LEU A 82 -24.82 -18.05 -0.05
N LEU A 83 -24.68 -18.66 1.14
CA LEU A 83 -24.03 -19.97 1.29
C LEU A 83 -24.87 -21.10 0.70
N GLN A 84 -26.20 -21.08 0.88
CA GLN A 84 -27.10 -22.09 0.28
C GLN A 84 -27.16 -21.99 -1.25
N LYS A 85 -26.87 -20.81 -1.83
CA LYS A 85 -26.84 -20.61 -3.28
C LYS A 85 -25.58 -21.21 -3.93
N GLU A 86 -24.51 -21.46 -3.18
CA GLU A 86 -23.35 -22.21 -3.68
C GLU A 86 -23.60 -23.73 -3.71
N GLU A 87 -24.37 -24.29 -2.78
CA GLU A 87 -24.62 -25.75 -2.71
C GLU A 87 -25.58 -26.27 -3.78
N GLN A 88 -26.52 -25.46 -4.28
CA GLN A 88 -27.47 -25.91 -5.31
C GLN A 88 -26.98 -25.76 -6.76
N ASN A 89 -25.80 -25.19 -6.98
CA ASN A 89 -25.22 -25.04 -8.32
C ASN A 89 -24.26 -26.20 -8.71
N SER A 90 -24.06 -27.18 -7.83
CA SER A 90 -23.17 -28.34 -8.07
C SER A 90 -23.86 -29.65 -8.42
N GLU A 91 -25.20 -29.73 -8.41
CA GLU A 91 -25.94 -30.97 -8.68
C GLU A 91 -26.82 -30.89 -9.94
N GLN A 92 -26.29 -30.44 -11.08
CA GLN A 92 -26.95 -30.75 -12.36
C GLN A 92 -26.03 -30.69 -13.59
N THR A 93 -25.03 -31.57 -13.66
CA THR A 93 -24.57 -32.13 -14.95
C THR A 93 -23.98 -33.52 -14.72
N SER A 94 -24.80 -34.56 -14.84
CA SER A 94 -24.34 -35.94 -14.98
C SER A 94 -25.07 -36.61 -16.15
N ALA A 95 -24.25 -37.26 -16.99
CA ALA A 95 -24.56 -38.26 -18.01
C ALA A 95 -25.19 -37.83 -19.36
N LYS A 96 -24.34 -37.70 -20.40
CA LYS A 96 -24.58 -38.40 -21.68
C LYS A 96 -23.29 -38.74 -22.46
N LYS A 97 -22.94 -40.02 -22.35
CA LYS A 97 -22.28 -40.98 -23.28
C LYS A 97 -21.38 -40.48 -24.44
N MET A 98 -20.16 -41.03 -24.47
CA MET A 98 -19.18 -41.04 -25.58
C MET A 98 -19.73 -41.65 -26.89
N PRO A 99 -19.05 -41.37 -28.02
CA PRO A 99 -18.44 -42.47 -28.76
C PRO A 99 -16.96 -42.25 -29.08
N ASP A 100 -16.26 -43.40 -29.20
CA ASP A 100 -14.90 -43.54 -29.73
C ASP A 100 -14.76 -42.97 -31.15
N ASN A 101 -13.64 -42.29 -31.45
CA ASN A 101 -12.64 -42.83 -32.39
C ASN A 101 -11.39 -41.95 -32.55
N LYS A 102 -10.27 -42.67 -32.62
CA LYS A 102 -9.05 -42.48 -33.43
C LYS A 102 -8.26 -41.16 -33.36
N VAL A 103 -7.11 -41.32 -32.72
CA VAL A 103 -5.77 -40.81 -33.07
C VAL A 103 -5.69 -40.17 -34.47
N ALA A 104 -5.36 -38.88 -34.48
CA ALA A 104 -4.59 -38.25 -35.53
C ALA A 104 -3.57 -37.31 -34.87
N VAL A 105 -2.29 -37.64 -35.07
CA VAL A 105 -1.14 -36.79 -34.79
C VAL A 105 -1.19 -35.62 -35.79
N SER A 106 -1.08 -34.38 -35.31
CA SER A 106 -0.51 -33.30 -36.12
C SER A 106 0.01 -32.16 -35.23
N ASP A 107 1.34 -32.08 -35.23
CA ASP A 107 2.22 -30.92 -35.32
C ASP A 107 1.88 -29.62 -34.58
N GLY A 108 2.86 -29.24 -33.76
CA GLY A 108 2.91 -28.00 -33.01
C GLY A 108 2.86 -26.76 -33.89
N LYS A 109 2.12 -25.78 -33.39
CA LYS A 109 2.38 -24.37 -33.64
C LYS A 109 2.33 -23.65 -32.30
N GLN A 110 3.52 -23.30 -31.83
CA GLN A 110 3.77 -22.36 -30.74
C GLN A 110 2.94 -21.09 -31.00
N SER A 111 1.92 -20.88 -30.19
CA SER A 111 1.14 -19.65 -30.20
C SER A 111 2.00 -18.55 -29.58
N VAL A 112 2.32 -17.55 -30.39
CA VAL A 112 2.91 -16.29 -29.95
C VAL A 112 1.97 -15.68 -28.89
N PRO A 113 2.46 -15.24 -27.71
CA PRO A 113 1.61 -14.55 -26.74
C PRO A 113 1.05 -13.27 -27.38
N GLN A 114 -0.28 -13.19 -27.56
CA GLN A 114 -0.92 -11.96 -28.00
C GLN A 114 -0.75 -10.90 -26.91
N GLU A 115 -0.18 -9.78 -27.30
CA GLU A 115 -0.11 -8.53 -26.55
C GLU A 115 -1.54 -8.11 -26.18
N VAL A 116 -1.82 -7.97 -24.88
CA VAL A 116 -3.17 -7.70 -24.40
C VAL A 116 -3.53 -6.25 -24.69
N ASP A 117 -4.50 -6.04 -25.58
CA ASP A 117 -5.14 -4.73 -25.72
C ASP A 117 -5.80 -4.38 -24.37
N SER A 118 -5.42 -3.22 -23.82
CA SER A 118 -6.04 -2.61 -22.63
C SER A 118 -7.58 -2.62 -22.65
N ARG A 119 -8.21 -2.62 -23.85
CA ARG A 119 -9.66 -2.72 -24.03
C ARG A 119 -10.25 -4.09 -23.67
N GLN A 120 -9.42 -5.13 -23.56
CA GLN A 120 -9.81 -6.52 -23.36
C GLN A 120 -9.49 -7.08 -21.96
N SER A 121 -9.01 -6.24 -21.02
CA SER A 121 -8.78 -6.63 -19.62
C SER A 121 -9.80 -5.96 -18.68
N PRO A 122 -10.94 -6.60 -18.36
CA PRO A 122 -12.00 -6.00 -17.55
C PRO A 122 -11.56 -5.57 -16.14
N GLY A 123 -10.42 -6.08 -15.68
CA GLY A 123 -9.83 -5.81 -14.36
C GLY A 123 -8.81 -4.66 -14.31
N LEU A 124 -8.42 -4.07 -15.45
CA LEU A 124 -7.43 -2.99 -15.52
C LEU A 124 -8.07 -1.66 -15.94
N SER A 125 -7.35 -0.56 -15.79
CA SER A 125 -7.79 0.74 -16.33
C SER A 125 -7.71 0.79 -17.85
N LYS A 126 -8.35 1.80 -18.44
CA LYS A 126 -8.31 2.08 -19.89
C LYS A 126 -7.12 2.96 -20.30
N LYS A 127 -6.17 3.22 -19.40
CA LYS A 127 -4.98 4.03 -19.69
C LYS A 127 -4.15 3.35 -20.77
N LYS A 128 -3.64 4.14 -21.72
CA LYS A 128 -2.73 3.62 -22.73
C LYS A 128 -1.41 3.21 -22.06
N GLN A 129 -0.70 2.27 -22.67
CA GLN A 129 0.64 1.90 -22.20
C GLN A 129 1.57 3.13 -22.25
N GLY A 130 2.35 3.34 -21.19
CA GLY A 130 3.20 4.52 -21.03
C GLY A 130 2.48 5.78 -20.53
N GLU A 131 1.14 5.81 -20.50
CA GLU A 131 0.40 6.98 -20.05
C GLU A 131 0.51 7.14 -18.53
N ARG A 132 1.01 8.30 -18.07
CA ARG A 132 1.16 8.59 -16.64
C ARG A 132 -0.19 8.74 -15.93
N PRO A 133 -0.23 8.51 -14.60
CA PRO A 133 -1.38 8.89 -13.79
C PRO A 133 -1.67 10.38 -13.91
N THR A 134 -2.94 10.73 -14.06
CA THR A 134 -3.39 12.14 -13.99
C THR A 134 -3.28 12.71 -12.58
N ASN A 135 -3.45 11.85 -11.58
CA ASN A 135 -3.38 12.22 -10.17
C ASN A 135 -2.66 11.15 -9.33
N VAL A 136 -1.32 11.06 -9.45
CA VAL A 136 -0.53 10.08 -8.67
C VAL A 136 -0.62 10.31 -7.15
N TRP A 137 -0.81 11.57 -6.74
CA TRP A 137 -0.72 11.96 -5.34
C TRP A 137 -1.96 11.51 -4.57
N THR A 138 -3.16 11.91 -5.01
CA THR A 138 -4.40 11.65 -4.26
C THR A 138 -5.39 10.73 -4.98
N GLY A 139 -5.05 10.26 -6.19
CA GLY A 139 -5.92 9.34 -6.93
C GLY A 139 -6.12 8.01 -6.22
N VAL A 140 -5.06 7.51 -5.56
CA VAL A 140 -5.12 6.38 -4.62
C VAL A 140 -4.34 6.74 -3.35
N MET A 141 -4.94 6.49 -2.20
CA MET A 141 -4.39 6.80 -0.87
C MET A 141 -4.53 5.58 0.04
N PHE A 142 -3.77 5.54 1.13
CA PHE A 142 -3.94 4.56 2.21
C PHE A 142 -4.64 5.22 3.40
N SER A 143 -5.45 4.46 4.15
CA SER A 143 -6.16 4.99 5.32
C SER A 143 -5.44 4.77 6.66
N GLY A 144 -4.16 4.35 6.62
CA GLY A 144 -3.28 4.15 7.78
C GLY A 144 -1.91 3.60 7.35
N LYS A 145 -0.94 3.49 8.26
CA LYS A 145 0.46 3.14 7.92
C LYS A 145 0.69 1.75 7.28
N LYS A 146 -0.33 0.88 7.26
CA LYS A 146 -0.21 -0.47 6.69
C LYS A 146 -0.12 -0.37 5.15
N ASN A 147 0.77 -1.15 4.54
CA ASN A 147 1.01 -1.20 3.08
C ASN A 147 1.56 0.08 2.42
N GLU A 148 1.95 1.09 3.21
CA GLU A 148 2.58 2.31 2.68
C GLU A 148 3.79 2.00 1.76
N PRO A 149 4.74 1.11 2.13
CA PRO A 149 5.88 0.81 1.25
C PRO A 149 5.45 0.27 -0.12
N ALA A 150 4.46 -0.62 -0.14
CA ALA A 150 3.94 -1.20 -1.39
C ALA A 150 3.24 -0.15 -2.26
N LEU A 151 2.40 0.71 -1.68
CA LEU A 151 1.76 1.78 -2.45
C LEU A 151 2.77 2.79 -2.98
N SER A 152 3.76 3.17 -2.17
CA SER A 152 4.83 4.09 -2.58
C SER A 152 5.64 3.54 -3.75
N ALA A 153 6.01 2.26 -3.70
CA ALA A 153 6.66 1.57 -4.81
C ALA A 153 5.80 1.56 -6.08
N ILE A 154 4.50 1.27 -5.95
CA ILE A 154 3.56 1.26 -7.08
C ILE A 154 3.41 2.66 -7.68
N LYS A 155 3.27 3.71 -6.88
CA LYS A 155 3.20 5.10 -7.36
C LYS A 155 4.46 5.50 -8.11
N ALA A 156 5.64 5.14 -7.59
CA ALA A 156 6.91 5.37 -8.28
C ALA A 156 6.94 4.66 -9.64
N ALA A 157 6.55 3.38 -9.69
CA ALA A 157 6.50 2.60 -10.93
C ALA A 157 5.53 3.20 -11.95
N MET A 158 4.33 3.58 -11.51
CA MET A 158 3.31 4.20 -12.35
C MET A 158 3.80 5.53 -12.95
N MET A 159 4.52 6.34 -12.18
CA MET A 159 5.06 7.60 -12.66
C MET A 159 6.24 7.42 -13.62
N ARG A 160 7.09 6.41 -13.36
CA ARG A 160 8.25 6.12 -14.19
C ARG A 160 7.86 5.49 -15.52
N PHE A 161 7.02 4.46 -15.50
CA PHE A 161 6.75 3.60 -16.66
C PHE A 161 5.36 3.81 -17.27
N GLY A 162 4.42 4.41 -16.54
CA GLY A 162 3.01 4.55 -16.94
C GLY A 162 2.06 3.86 -15.95
N GLN A 163 0.84 4.37 -15.83
CA GLN A 163 -0.14 3.95 -14.83
C GLN A 163 -0.54 2.46 -14.97
N SER A 164 -0.80 2.01 -16.19
CA SER A 164 -1.30 0.65 -16.43
C SER A 164 -0.23 -0.41 -16.07
N PRO A 165 -0.61 -1.56 -15.45
CA PRO A 165 0.32 -2.67 -15.21
C PRO A 165 1.00 -3.19 -16.48
N LEU A 166 0.37 -2.98 -17.65
CA LEU A 166 0.95 -3.27 -18.97
C LEU A 166 2.22 -2.46 -19.27
N SER A 167 2.45 -1.35 -18.56
CA SER A 167 3.64 -0.50 -18.71
C SER A 167 4.70 -0.84 -17.66
N VAL A 168 4.25 -1.26 -16.47
CA VAL A 168 5.11 -1.57 -15.33
C VAL A 168 5.75 -2.96 -15.48
N TYR A 169 4.98 -3.97 -15.88
CA TYR A 169 5.50 -5.32 -16.09
C TYR A 169 6.02 -5.53 -17.52
N SER A 170 6.82 -6.57 -17.73
CA SER A 170 7.30 -6.95 -19.06
C SER A 170 6.18 -7.58 -19.89
N SER A 171 5.28 -8.33 -19.24
CA SER A 171 4.10 -8.90 -19.88
C SER A 171 2.98 -9.12 -18.85
N VAL A 172 1.74 -8.89 -19.28
CA VAL A 172 0.53 -9.29 -18.55
C VAL A 172 -0.43 -9.90 -19.56
N VAL A 173 -0.71 -11.19 -19.41
CA VAL A 173 -1.58 -11.95 -20.31
C VAL A 173 -2.82 -12.41 -19.56
N ARG A 174 -4.00 -12.02 -20.03
CA ARG A 174 -5.28 -12.50 -19.48
C ARG A 174 -5.44 -14.00 -19.78
N THR A 175 -5.81 -14.76 -18.78
CA THR A 175 -6.21 -16.18 -18.90
C THR A 175 -7.70 -16.31 -18.59
N GLU A 176 -8.27 -17.52 -18.60
CA GLU A 176 -9.65 -17.72 -18.15
C GLU A 176 -9.79 -17.40 -16.64
N SER A 177 -8.87 -17.94 -15.83
CA SER A 177 -8.90 -17.90 -14.36
C SER A 177 -8.27 -16.66 -13.73
N GLY A 178 -7.51 -15.88 -14.51
CA GLY A 178 -6.85 -14.67 -14.03
C GLY A 178 -5.83 -14.10 -15.02
N TYR A 179 -4.57 -13.97 -14.63
CA TYR A 179 -3.51 -13.38 -15.44
C TYR A 179 -2.19 -14.10 -15.24
N ASN A 180 -1.41 -14.24 -16.29
CA ASN A 180 0.01 -14.54 -16.21
C ASN A 180 0.79 -13.22 -16.31
N VAL A 181 1.79 -13.04 -15.44
CA VAL A 181 2.58 -11.83 -15.34
C VAL A 181 4.06 -12.19 -15.41
N VAL A 182 4.81 -11.44 -16.24
CA VAL A 182 6.26 -11.46 -16.27
C VAL A 182 6.76 -10.10 -15.81
N MET A 183 7.48 -10.07 -14.70
CA MET A 183 8.05 -8.87 -14.11
C MET A 183 9.27 -8.33 -14.89
N LYS A 184 9.71 -7.09 -14.61
CA LYS A 184 10.88 -6.50 -15.30
C LYS A 184 12.20 -7.19 -14.97
N ASP A 185 12.29 -7.85 -13.83
CA ASP A 185 13.42 -8.70 -13.45
C ASP A 185 13.28 -10.16 -13.91
N GLY A 186 12.27 -10.47 -14.73
CA GLY A 186 12.03 -11.81 -15.27
C GLY A 186 11.28 -12.75 -14.33
N PHE A 187 10.87 -12.31 -13.14
CA PHE A 187 10.05 -13.15 -12.26
C PHE A 187 8.68 -13.41 -12.88
N GLU A 188 8.29 -14.68 -12.97
CA GLU A 188 7.00 -15.09 -13.54
C GLU A 188 6.02 -15.53 -12.44
N LEU A 189 4.76 -15.14 -12.58
CA LEU A 189 3.69 -15.59 -11.70
C LEU A 189 2.33 -15.64 -12.39
N SER A 190 1.42 -16.43 -11.81
CA SER A 190 0.01 -16.42 -12.17
C SER A 190 -0.81 -15.83 -11.03
N LEU A 191 -1.68 -14.87 -11.34
CA LEU A 191 -2.66 -14.29 -10.45
C LEU A 191 -4.05 -14.81 -10.80
N THR A 192 -4.80 -15.27 -9.82
CA THR A 192 -6.22 -15.58 -9.97
C THR A 192 -7.09 -14.35 -9.73
N LEU A 193 -8.31 -14.35 -10.29
CA LEU A 193 -9.30 -13.30 -9.99
C LEU A 193 -9.65 -13.25 -8.49
N LYS A 194 -9.62 -14.40 -7.80
CA LYS A 194 -9.86 -14.49 -6.34
C LYS A 194 -8.75 -13.82 -5.54
N GLU A 195 -7.49 -13.97 -5.94
CA GLU A 195 -6.35 -13.30 -5.30
C GLU A 195 -6.41 -11.79 -5.47
N ILE A 196 -6.75 -11.30 -6.67
CA ILE A 196 -6.94 -9.85 -6.93
C ILE A 196 -8.09 -9.29 -6.06
N ALA A 197 -9.22 -9.99 -6.00
CA ALA A 197 -10.35 -9.59 -5.16
C ALA A 197 -9.99 -9.56 -3.68
N ARG A 198 -9.21 -10.54 -3.21
CA ARG A 198 -8.73 -10.61 -1.83
C ARG A 198 -7.73 -9.49 -1.52
N ALA A 199 -6.81 -9.21 -2.44
CA ALA A 199 -5.86 -8.10 -2.33
C ALA A 199 -6.60 -6.75 -2.22
N LYS A 200 -7.69 -6.54 -2.98
CA LYS A 200 -8.55 -5.34 -2.86
C LYS A 200 -9.05 -5.12 -1.44
N VAL A 201 -9.55 -6.17 -0.79
CA VAL A 201 -10.07 -6.10 0.58
C VAL A 201 -8.92 -5.89 1.58
N TYR A 202 -7.78 -6.55 1.36
CA TYR A 202 -6.66 -6.53 2.29
C TYR A 202 -5.82 -5.25 2.24
N ALA A 203 -5.78 -4.57 1.09
CA ALA A 203 -4.88 -3.44 0.86
C ALA A 203 -5.16 -2.24 1.80
N GLY A 204 -6.42 -2.00 2.17
CA GLY A 204 -6.81 -0.82 2.93
C GLY A 204 -6.62 0.50 2.16
N PHE A 205 -6.57 0.43 0.83
CA PHE A 205 -6.46 1.60 -0.03
C PHE A 205 -7.83 2.21 -0.33
N GLN A 206 -7.84 3.52 -0.49
CA GLN A 206 -8.98 4.33 -0.91
C GLN A 206 -8.63 5.03 -2.22
N HIS A 207 -9.63 5.48 -2.98
CA HIS A 207 -9.40 6.23 -4.21
C HIS A 207 -10.29 7.48 -4.27
N GLY A 208 -9.89 8.43 -5.12
CA GLY A 208 -10.68 9.63 -5.40
C GLY A 208 -12.02 9.32 -6.06
N ARG A 209 -12.84 10.35 -6.27
CA ARG A 209 -14.24 10.18 -6.73
C ARG A 209 -14.38 10.11 -8.25
N THR A 210 -13.31 10.31 -9.01
CA THR A 210 -13.37 10.32 -10.48
C THR A 210 -13.30 8.91 -11.07
N ALA A 211 -13.73 8.76 -12.32
CA ALA A 211 -13.62 7.49 -13.03
C ALA A 211 -12.15 7.11 -13.28
N GLU A 212 -11.31 8.11 -13.49
CA GLU A 212 -9.86 8.00 -13.66
C GLU A 212 -9.20 7.47 -12.39
N ASP A 213 -9.55 8.02 -11.23
CA ASP A 213 -9.07 7.54 -9.92
C ASP A 213 -9.51 6.08 -9.68
N GLY A 214 -10.76 5.75 -10.02
CA GLY A 214 -11.26 4.37 -9.96
C GLY A 214 -10.51 3.43 -10.90
N GLY A 215 -10.05 3.91 -12.05
CA GLY A 215 -9.15 3.18 -12.95
C GLY A 215 -7.78 2.95 -12.32
N MET A 216 -7.15 4.00 -11.80
CA MET A 216 -5.86 3.91 -11.10
C MET A 216 -5.93 2.94 -9.93
N PHE A 217 -7.02 2.94 -9.18
CA PHE A 217 -7.24 2.00 -8.08
C PHE A 217 -7.21 0.54 -8.52
N LYS A 218 -7.84 0.20 -9.65
CA LYS A 218 -7.78 -1.16 -10.21
C LYS A 218 -6.35 -1.58 -10.54
N ASP A 219 -5.60 -0.69 -11.18
CA ASP A 219 -4.20 -0.90 -11.54
C ASP A 219 -3.33 -1.11 -10.30
N VAL A 220 -3.52 -0.29 -9.26
CA VAL A 220 -2.82 -0.41 -7.97
C VAL A 220 -3.12 -1.74 -7.29
N ILE A 221 -4.40 -2.14 -7.22
CA ILE A 221 -4.78 -3.41 -6.59
C ILE A 221 -4.19 -4.61 -7.35
N PHE A 222 -4.15 -4.55 -8.67
CA PHE A 222 -3.50 -5.58 -9.48
C PHE A 222 -2.02 -5.71 -9.13
N MET A 223 -1.29 -4.59 -9.12
CA MET A 223 0.14 -4.57 -8.81
C MET A 223 0.42 -5.00 -7.36
N TYR A 224 -0.43 -4.61 -6.41
CA TYR A 224 -0.34 -5.05 -5.02
C TYR A 224 -0.56 -6.57 -4.88
N ALA A 225 -1.51 -7.14 -5.63
CA ALA A 225 -1.73 -8.59 -5.67
C ALA A 225 -0.52 -9.33 -6.25
N ALA A 226 0.09 -8.81 -7.33
CA ALA A 226 1.30 -9.37 -7.93
C ALA A 226 2.47 -9.39 -6.94
N SER A 227 2.71 -8.28 -6.23
CA SER A 227 3.74 -8.22 -5.18
C SER A 227 3.50 -9.25 -4.09
N ALA A 228 2.26 -9.41 -3.61
CA ALA A 228 1.92 -10.39 -2.58
C ALA A 228 2.13 -11.82 -3.09
N LYS A 229 1.80 -12.08 -4.35
CA LYS A 229 1.99 -13.38 -5.00
C LYS A 229 3.47 -13.73 -5.13
N ARG A 230 4.30 -12.76 -5.51
CA ARG A 230 5.75 -12.96 -5.51
C ARG A 230 6.29 -13.29 -4.12
N VAL A 231 5.89 -12.52 -3.11
CA VAL A 231 6.31 -12.77 -1.73
C VAL A 231 5.89 -14.17 -1.24
N GLN A 232 4.68 -14.61 -1.62
CA GLN A 232 4.22 -15.97 -1.36
C GLN A 232 5.17 -17.01 -1.96
N LEU A 233 5.54 -16.85 -3.22
CA LEU A 233 6.34 -17.82 -3.98
C LEU A 233 7.82 -17.82 -3.55
N GLU A 234 8.44 -16.66 -3.34
CA GLU A 234 9.83 -16.55 -2.89
C GLU A 234 10.03 -17.04 -1.45
N SER A 235 8.98 -16.97 -0.62
CA SER A 235 9.02 -17.43 0.76
C SER A 235 9.02 -18.95 0.94
N ALA A 236 8.90 -19.75 -0.14
CA ALA A 236 8.66 -21.19 -0.09
C ALA A 236 9.92 -22.04 0.25
N GLY A 237 10.94 -21.46 0.91
CA GLY A 237 12.16 -22.14 1.37
C GLY A 237 11.96 -23.12 2.55
N GLY A 238 10.90 -23.95 2.53
CA GLY A 238 10.71 -25.06 3.46
C GLY A 238 9.26 -25.38 3.86
N ALA A 239 8.31 -24.45 3.71
CA ALA A 239 6.88 -24.70 3.94
C ALA A 239 6.02 -23.87 2.96
N PRO A 240 4.87 -24.40 2.47
CA PRO A 240 3.97 -23.64 1.60
C PRO A 240 3.41 -22.43 2.37
N LYS A 241 3.72 -21.21 1.93
CA LYS A 241 3.03 -20.00 2.40
C LYS A 241 1.77 -19.77 1.58
N SER A 242 0.70 -19.38 2.25
CA SER A 242 -0.56 -18.99 1.60
C SER A 242 -0.44 -17.60 0.98
N PHE A 243 -1.33 -17.26 0.05
CA PHE A 243 -1.41 -15.89 -0.50
C PHE A 243 -1.69 -14.85 0.60
N ILE A 244 -2.43 -15.23 1.65
CA ILE A 244 -2.67 -14.37 2.82
C ILE A 244 -1.36 -14.09 3.55
N ASP A 245 -0.46 -15.06 3.65
CA ASP A 245 0.86 -14.83 4.27
C ASP A 245 1.70 -13.85 3.44
N GLY A 246 1.61 -13.92 2.12
CA GLY A 246 2.21 -12.92 1.22
C GLY A 246 1.67 -11.50 1.49
N LEU A 247 0.34 -11.36 1.61
CA LEU A 247 -0.31 -10.09 1.97
C LEU A 247 0.09 -9.59 3.37
N ASN A 248 0.19 -10.48 4.36
CA ASN A 248 0.65 -10.16 5.71
C ASN A 248 2.06 -9.60 5.71
N MET A 249 2.95 -10.19 4.90
CA MET A 249 4.32 -9.71 4.76
C MET A 249 4.39 -8.34 4.09
N LEU A 250 3.50 -7.99 3.16
CA LEU A 250 3.42 -6.63 2.61
C LEU A 250 2.96 -5.59 3.63
N CYS A 251 2.10 -5.99 4.58
CA CYS A 251 1.66 -5.15 5.68
C CYS A 251 2.75 -4.89 6.73
N SER A 252 3.75 -5.78 6.81
CA SER A 252 4.88 -5.61 7.73
C SER A 252 5.83 -4.52 7.25
N TYR A 253 6.67 -3.98 8.16
CA TYR A 253 7.68 -3.00 7.77
C TYR A 253 8.62 -3.61 6.73
N GLN A 254 8.78 -2.92 5.60
CA GLN A 254 9.71 -3.28 4.55
C GLN A 254 10.60 -2.09 4.22
N ASP A 255 11.89 -2.35 4.05
CA ASP A 255 12.77 -1.33 3.51
C ASP A 255 12.40 -1.01 2.05
N PRO A 256 12.79 0.18 1.55
CA PRO A 256 12.48 0.61 0.19
C PRO A 256 12.86 -0.40 -0.90
N ALA A 257 14.07 -0.97 -0.85
CA ALA A 257 14.56 -1.86 -1.89
C ALA A 257 13.67 -3.10 -2.00
N THR A 258 13.28 -3.67 -0.86
CA THR A 258 12.37 -4.81 -0.79
C THR A 258 11.03 -4.50 -1.47
N SER A 259 10.43 -3.32 -1.23
CA SER A 259 9.14 -2.98 -1.85
C SER A 259 9.21 -2.83 -3.38
N LEU A 260 10.31 -2.30 -3.93
CA LEU A 260 10.54 -2.24 -5.37
C LEU A 260 10.85 -3.60 -5.98
N LYS A 261 11.66 -4.42 -5.28
CA LYS A 261 11.98 -5.79 -5.68
C LYS A 261 10.72 -6.63 -5.78
N GLN A 262 9.83 -6.58 -4.79
CA GLN A 262 8.57 -7.34 -4.82
C GLN A 262 7.67 -6.94 -5.99
N LEU A 263 7.79 -5.71 -6.48
CA LEU A 263 7.12 -5.22 -7.67
C LEU A 263 7.85 -5.59 -8.98
N GLY A 264 8.98 -6.30 -8.91
CA GLY A 264 9.72 -6.74 -10.08
C GLY A 264 10.74 -5.75 -10.61
N LEU A 265 11.16 -4.76 -9.82
CA LEU A 265 11.92 -3.61 -10.28
C LEU A 265 13.40 -3.63 -9.86
N GLU A 266 13.91 -4.76 -9.35
CA GLU A 266 15.29 -4.87 -8.85
C GLU A 266 16.34 -4.51 -9.91
N GLY A 267 16.11 -4.90 -11.17
CA GLY A 267 17.01 -4.59 -12.29
C GLY A 267 16.90 -3.16 -12.85
N VAL A 268 15.92 -2.37 -12.40
CA VAL A 268 15.65 -1.00 -12.90
C VAL A 268 15.58 0.03 -11.77
N MET A 269 16.26 -0.27 -10.66
CA MET A 269 16.41 0.64 -9.54
C MET A 269 17.88 0.82 -9.16
N ARG A 270 18.23 1.99 -8.60
CA ARG A 270 19.51 2.20 -7.92
C ARG A 270 19.32 2.87 -6.58
N ARG A 271 20.21 2.56 -5.65
CA ARG A 271 20.35 3.34 -4.43
C ARG A 271 20.92 4.73 -4.77
N THR A 272 20.38 5.76 -4.14
CA THR A 272 20.82 7.15 -4.31
C THR A 272 20.70 7.92 -2.99
N THR A 273 20.93 9.23 -3.01
CA THR A 273 20.68 10.14 -1.89
C THR A 273 19.46 11.01 -2.16
N TRP A 274 18.82 11.52 -1.11
CA TRP A 274 17.74 12.51 -1.26
C TRP A 274 18.19 13.72 -2.08
N SER A 275 19.40 14.22 -1.80
CA SER A 275 19.96 15.36 -2.54
C SER A 275 20.04 15.08 -4.03
N ALA A 276 20.62 13.94 -4.42
CA ALA A 276 20.74 13.59 -5.84
C ALA A 276 19.37 13.40 -6.52
N LEU A 277 18.43 12.70 -5.87
CA LEU A 277 17.07 12.50 -6.40
C LEU A 277 16.33 13.85 -6.57
N HIS A 278 16.47 14.74 -5.59
CA HIS A 278 15.86 16.08 -5.61
C HIS A 278 16.44 16.92 -6.76
N HIS A 279 17.76 16.98 -6.90
CA HIS A 279 18.42 17.77 -7.94
C HIS A 279 18.15 17.23 -9.35
N SER A 280 18.03 15.91 -9.53
CA SER A 280 17.74 15.32 -10.85
C SER A 280 16.26 15.40 -11.25
N GLY A 281 15.36 15.73 -10.31
CA GLY A 281 13.92 15.54 -10.50
C GLY A 281 13.53 14.06 -10.64
N GLY A 282 14.35 13.16 -10.11
CA GLY A 282 14.19 11.72 -10.24
C GLY A 282 12.89 11.19 -9.61
N ILE A 283 12.51 9.99 -10.02
CA ILE A 283 11.34 9.27 -9.52
C ILE A 283 11.83 8.14 -8.62
N GLY A 284 11.30 8.03 -7.41
CA GLY A 284 11.77 7.04 -6.48
C GLY A 284 10.95 6.89 -5.23
N ILE A 285 11.56 6.24 -4.24
CA ILE A 285 11.03 6.10 -2.90
C ILE A 285 12.13 6.37 -1.87
N ILE A 286 11.73 6.87 -0.71
CA ILE A 286 12.62 7.21 0.39
C ILE A 286 12.05 6.71 1.71
N ASN A 287 12.89 6.04 2.52
CA ASN A 287 12.57 5.78 3.91
C ASN A 287 13.04 6.94 4.79
N THR A 288 12.09 7.56 5.49
CA THR A 288 12.35 8.61 6.47
C THR A 288 11.38 8.50 7.64
N GLY A 289 11.89 8.64 8.86
CA GLY A 289 11.08 8.53 10.08
C GLY A 289 10.36 7.18 10.23
N GLY A 290 10.94 6.10 9.68
CA GLY A 290 10.36 4.76 9.70
C GLY A 290 9.23 4.52 8.69
N ASN A 291 8.99 5.45 7.75
CA ASN A 291 7.95 5.35 6.74
C ASN A 291 8.58 5.42 5.33
N THR A 292 8.04 4.66 4.37
CA THR A 292 8.55 4.59 2.98
C THR A 292 7.64 5.40 2.07
N ASN A 293 8.13 6.54 1.60
CA ASN A 293 7.32 7.53 0.88
C ASN A 293 7.70 7.54 -0.61
N PHE A 294 6.69 7.63 -1.49
CA PHE A 294 6.89 7.97 -2.90
C PHE A 294 7.47 9.37 -3.02
N ALA A 295 8.44 9.54 -3.93
CA ALA A 295 9.11 10.80 -4.20
C ALA A 295 9.19 11.09 -5.70
N PHE A 296 8.85 12.32 -6.08
CA PHE A 296 8.96 12.83 -7.44
C PHE A 296 9.07 14.36 -7.41
N GLU A 297 9.94 14.93 -8.25
CA GLU A 297 10.17 16.39 -8.35
C GLU A 297 10.44 17.06 -6.98
N GLY A 298 11.19 16.38 -6.11
CA GLY A 298 11.53 16.91 -4.79
C GLY A 298 10.37 16.93 -3.78
N VAL A 299 9.22 16.36 -4.13
CA VAL A 299 8.04 16.23 -3.27
C VAL A 299 7.86 14.77 -2.84
N LEU A 300 7.54 14.58 -1.57
CA LEU A 300 7.20 13.30 -0.97
C LEU A 300 5.69 13.17 -0.77
N ASP A 301 5.19 11.96 -0.96
CA ASP A 301 3.80 11.59 -0.68
C ASP A 301 3.62 11.25 0.80
N GLY A 302 3.37 12.27 1.62
CA GLY A 302 3.26 12.14 3.07
C GLY A 302 1.84 11.80 3.54
N CYS A 303 1.28 10.66 3.11
CA CYS A 303 -0.04 10.12 3.49
C CYS A 303 -1.24 11.04 3.24
N VAL A 304 -1.33 12.13 4.01
CA VAL A 304 -2.40 13.13 4.00
C VAL A 304 -1.97 14.38 3.22
N MET A 305 -0.66 14.64 3.15
CA MET A 305 -0.14 15.86 2.54
C MET A 305 1.20 15.62 1.86
N LYS A 306 1.42 16.38 0.78
CA LYS A 306 2.73 16.51 0.15
C LYS A 306 3.73 17.11 1.14
N LYS A 307 4.96 16.61 1.13
CA LYS A 307 6.05 17.08 1.99
C LYS A 307 7.29 17.36 1.17
N THR A 308 8.16 18.20 1.68
CA THR A 308 9.53 18.38 1.17
C THR A 308 10.51 18.08 2.28
N LEU A 309 11.67 17.54 1.93
CA LEU A 309 12.76 17.34 2.89
C LEU A 309 13.89 18.32 2.61
N PRO A 310 14.65 18.76 3.64
CA PRO A 310 15.81 19.61 3.44
C PRO A 310 16.84 18.91 2.55
N VAL A 311 17.56 19.71 1.75
CA VAL A 311 18.72 19.23 1.00
C VAL A 311 19.72 18.61 1.97
N GLY A 312 20.20 17.40 1.67
CA GLY A 312 21.10 16.65 2.56
C GLY A 312 20.43 15.72 3.58
N HIS A 313 19.10 15.56 3.55
CA HIS A 313 18.41 14.60 4.41
C HIS A 313 18.97 13.16 4.29
N PRO A 314 19.26 12.46 5.41
CA PRO A 314 19.99 11.17 5.41
C PRO A 314 19.13 9.94 5.08
N GLY A 315 17.98 10.13 4.41
CA GLY A 315 17.00 9.05 4.19
C GLY A 315 17.51 8.02 3.18
N VAL A 316 17.22 6.73 3.44
CA VAL A 316 17.56 5.66 2.50
C VAL A 316 16.69 5.81 1.26
N THR A 317 17.30 6.11 0.12
CA THR A 317 16.61 6.51 -1.10
C THR A 317 16.95 5.58 -2.26
N TYR A 318 15.94 5.21 -3.04
CA TYR A 318 16.09 4.49 -4.29
C TYR A 318 15.39 5.24 -5.42
N GLU A 319 16.05 5.30 -6.57
CA GLU A 319 15.56 5.92 -7.81
C GLU A 319 15.28 4.82 -8.84
N LEU A 320 14.20 4.97 -9.60
CA LEU A 320 13.89 4.13 -10.76
C LEU A 320 14.57 4.70 -12.00
N ILE A 321 15.26 3.83 -12.75
CA ILE A 321 16.13 4.20 -13.89
C ILE A 321 15.41 4.10 -15.23
#